data_AF-A0A7C6M3H8-F1
#
_entry.id   AF-A0A7C6M3H8-F1
#
_cell.length_a   1.000
_cell.length_b   1.000
_cell.length_c   1.000
_cell.angle_alpha   90.00
_cell.angle_beta   90.00
_cell.angle_gamma   90.00
#
_symmetry.space_group_name_H-M   'P 1'
#
loop_
_entity.id
_entity.type
_entity.pdbx_description
1 polymer ?
#
loop_
_entity_poly.entity_id
_entity_poly.type
_entity_poly.pdbx_seq_one_letter_code
_entity_poly.pdbx_strand_id
1 'polypeptide(L)'
;NIVAMILFCVSRFIATYLMKFFNPGKMLRTFAIAAGLLMVGVILFQNVWGVYCLVGVSACMSLMFPTIYGIALKGMGDDAKFGAAGLIMAILGGSILPPLQASIIDLGTIGKHFPAVNASFILPLVCFIVVGWYGTRTYKRGAVHDVR
;
A
#
# COMPACT_ATOMS: atom_id res chain seq x y z
N ASN A 1 -26.88 -2.83 -3.48
CA ASN A 1 -26.15 -3.95 -4.09
C ASN A 1 -25.61 -3.60 -5.48
N ILE A 2 -26.45 -3.22 -6.45
CA ILE A 2 -26.03 -2.80 -7.82
C ILE A 2 -25.08 -1.60 -7.84
N VAL A 3 -25.31 -0.58 -7.00
CA VAL A 3 -24.43 0.60 -6.92
C VAL A 3 -22.99 0.24 -6.50
N ALA A 4 -22.83 -0.73 -5.59
CA ALA A 4 -21.51 -1.19 -5.15
C ALA A 4 -20.75 -1.92 -6.27
N MET A 5 -21.45 -2.73 -7.08
CA MET A 5 -20.87 -3.42 -8.23
C MET A 5 -20.39 -2.45 -9.31
N ILE A 6 -21.17 -1.40 -9.58
CA ILE A 6 -20.81 -0.37 -10.55
C ILE A 6 -19.59 0.43 -10.06
N LEU A 7 -19.58 0.84 -8.79
CA LEU A 7 -18.47 1.58 -8.19
C LEU A 7 -17.18 0.74 -8.16
N PHE A 8 -17.29 -0.57 -7.96
CA PHE A 8 -16.17 -1.51 -8.06
C PHE A 8 -15.62 -1.62 -9.49
N CYS A 9 -16.48 -1.73 -10.51
CA CYS A 9 -16.04 -1.76 -11.91
C CYS A 9 -15.36 -0.44 -12.34
N VAL A 10 -15.94 0.70 -11.96
CA VAL A 10 -15.41 2.03 -12.31
C VAL A 10 -14.08 2.28 -11.63
N SER A 11 -13.91 1.91 -10.36
CA SER A 11 -12.62 2.05 -9.65
C SER A 11 -11.51 1.21 -10.30
N ARG A 12 -11.84 0.02 -10.81
CA ARG A 12 -10.91 -0.84 -11.54
C ARG A 12 -10.48 -0.25 -12.89
N PHE A 13 -11.42 0.40 -13.59
CA PHE A 13 -11.12 1.15 -14.83
C PHE A 13 -10.24 2.36 -14.56
N ILE A 14 -10.54 3.13 -13.51
CA ILE A 14 -9.72 4.28 -13.09
C ILE A 14 -8.31 3.83 -12.70
N ALA A 15 -8.15 2.74 -11.96
CA ALA A 15 -6.85 2.20 -11.58
C ALA A 15 -6.01 1.77 -12.80
N THR A 16 -6.65 1.17 -13.81
CA THR A 16 -5.99 0.74 -15.05
C THR A 16 -5.62 1.96 -15.92
N TYR A 17 -6.50 2.96 -15.99
CA TYR A 17 -6.27 4.19 -16.76
C TYR A 17 -5.17 5.07 -16.15
N LEU A 18 -5.13 5.15 -14.81
CA LEU A 18 -4.11 5.93 -14.09
C LEU A 18 -2.70 5.36 -14.29
N MET A 19 -2.56 4.05 -14.45
CA MET A 19 -1.29 3.40 -14.81
C MET A 19 -0.82 3.69 -16.24
N LYS A 20 -1.73 4.09 -17.14
CA LYS A 20 -1.37 4.43 -18.52
C LYS A 20 -0.79 5.86 -18.64
N PHE A 21 -1.17 6.76 -17.74
CA PHE A 21 -0.82 8.19 -17.84
C PHE A 21 0.39 8.62 -16.99
N PHE A 22 0.72 7.92 -15.91
CA PHE A 22 1.81 8.33 -15.00
C PHE A 22 2.92 7.29 -14.91
N ASN A 23 4.17 7.77 -14.75
CA ASN A 23 5.30 6.89 -14.45
C ASN A 23 5.02 6.15 -13.13
N PRO A 24 4.79 4.82 -13.17
CA PRO A 24 4.24 4.08 -12.04
C PRO A 24 5.20 4.07 -10.85
N GLY A 25 6.52 4.19 -11.08
CA GLY A 25 7.51 4.31 -10.01
C GLY A 25 7.38 5.63 -9.22
N LYS A 26 7.16 6.76 -9.91
CA LYS A 26 6.95 8.06 -9.26
C LYS A 26 5.63 8.08 -8.50
N MET A 27 4.59 7.53 -9.11
CA MET A 27 3.24 7.46 -8.56
C MET A 27 3.18 6.60 -7.29
N LEU A 28 3.81 5.42 -7.30
CA LEU A 28 3.91 4.54 -6.13
C LEU A 28 4.63 5.24 -4.98
N ARG A 29 5.71 5.97 -5.26
CA ARG A 29 6.45 6.72 -4.22
C ARG A 29 5.58 7.81 -3.59
N THR A 30 4.88 8.61 -4.38
CA THR A 30 4.05 9.70 -3.85
C THR A 30 2.89 9.16 -3.01
N PHE A 31 2.23 8.08 -3.46
CA PHE A 31 1.17 7.45 -2.67
C PHE A 31 1.70 6.79 -1.40
N ALA A 32 2.88 6.19 -1.42
CA ALA A 32 3.51 5.60 -0.22
C ALA A 32 3.87 6.66 0.82
N ILE A 33 4.41 7.80 0.39
CA ILE A 33 4.71 8.93 1.29
C ILE A 33 3.41 9.52 1.86
N ALA A 34 2.39 9.73 1.01
CA ALA A 34 1.10 10.24 1.46
C ALA A 34 0.43 9.29 2.46
N ALA A 35 0.40 7.98 2.17
CA ALA A 35 -0.13 6.96 3.07
C ALA A 35 0.67 6.89 4.38
N GLY A 36 2.00 7.00 4.34
CA GLY A 36 2.84 7.07 5.53
C GLY A 36 2.53 8.29 6.41
N LEU A 37 2.36 9.47 5.82
CA LEU A 37 1.98 10.69 6.53
C LEU A 37 0.57 10.57 7.15
N LEU A 38 -0.39 10.05 6.39
CA LEU A 38 -1.73 9.75 6.90
C LEU A 38 -1.67 8.75 8.06
N MET A 39 -0.80 7.74 7.99
CA MET A 39 -0.62 6.75 9.03
C MET A 39 -0.02 7.33 10.31
N VAL A 40 0.94 8.26 10.19
CA VAL A 40 1.42 9.07 11.33
C VAL A 40 0.26 9.85 11.95
N GLY A 41 -0.61 10.44 11.12
CA GLY A 41 -1.84 11.09 11.57
C GLY A 41 -2.76 10.16 12.37
N VAL A 42 -2.95 8.91 11.94
CA VAL A 42 -3.73 7.91 12.70
C VAL A 42 -3.10 7.61 14.05
N ILE A 43 -1.77 7.51 14.13
CA ILE A 43 -1.07 7.23 15.40
C ILE A 43 -1.23 8.40 16.38
N LEU A 44 -1.17 9.65 15.88
CA LEU A 44 -1.28 10.86 16.70
C LEU A 44 -2.72 11.19 17.11
N PHE A 45 -3.70 10.98 16.21
CA PHE A 45 -5.10 11.33 16.45
C PHE A 45 -5.91 10.14 16.97
N GLN A 46 -6.16 10.13 18.28
CA GLN A 46 -6.92 9.11 19.01
C GLN A 46 -8.46 9.24 18.84
N ASN A 47 -8.92 10.19 18.03
CA ASN A 47 -10.33 10.58 17.88
C ASN A 47 -10.86 10.18 16.49
N VAL A 48 -12.13 10.52 16.19
CA VAL A 48 -12.75 10.35 14.84
C VAL A 48 -11.88 10.88 13.68
N TRP A 49 -11.03 11.87 13.93
CA TRP A 49 -10.01 12.36 12.99
C TRP A 49 -9.04 11.27 12.52
N GLY A 50 -8.63 10.33 13.39
CA GLY A 50 -7.82 9.18 13.02
C GLY A 50 -8.55 8.23 12.07
N VAL A 51 -9.86 8.06 12.23
CA VAL A 51 -10.69 7.24 11.32
C VAL A 51 -10.72 7.86 9.93
N TYR A 52 -10.86 9.18 9.81
CA TYR A 52 -10.79 9.86 8.51
C TYR A 52 -9.43 9.68 7.84
N CYS A 53 -8.33 9.77 8.59
CA CYS A 53 -6.99 9.46 8.05
C CYS A 53 -6.90 8.00 7.58
N LEU A 54 -7.48 7.05 8.31
CA LEU A 54 -7.48 5.63 7.96
C LEU A 54 -8.28 5.33 6.67
N VAL A 55 -9.41 6.02 6.49
CA VAL A 55 -10.17 5.98 5.22
C VAL A 55 -9.30 6.52 4.06
N GLY A 56 -8.57 7.61 4.28
CA GLY A 56 -7.61 8.14 3.32
C GLY A 56 -6.48 7.16 2.97
N VAL A 57 -5.93 6.44 3.97
CA VAL A 57 -4.94 5.37 3.75
C VAL A 57 -5.51 4.26 2.88
N SER A 58 -6.77 3.87 3.12
CA SER A 58 -7.44 2.80 2.37
C SER A 58 -7.57 3.13 0.88
N ALA A 59 -7.89 4.39 0.57
CA ALA A 59 -7.91 4.89 -0.81
C ALA A 59 -6.52 4.82 -1.47
N CYS A 60 -5.46 5.22 -0.73
CA CYS A 60 -4.08 5.13 -1.23
C CYS A 60 -3.65 3.67 -1.46
N MET A 61 -4.02 2.76 -0.55
CA MET A 61 -3.66 1.35 -0.62
C MET A 61 -4.28 0.63 -1.82
N SER A 62 -5.52 0.98 -2.20
CA SER A 62 -6.20 0.44 -3.38
C SER A 62 -5.43 0.66 -4.69
N LEU A 63 -4.75 1.81 -4.81
CA LEU A 63 -3.97 2.17 -6.00
C LEU A 63 -2.55 1.58 -6.00
N MET A 64 -2.01 1.24 -4.83
CA MET A 64 -0.65 0.66 -4.71
C MET A 64 -0.56 -0.75 -5.28
N PHE A 65 -1.51 -1.63 -4.94
CA PHE A 65 -1.48 -3.02 -5.39
C PHE A 65 -1.39 -3.17 -6.92
N PRO A 66 -2.28 -2.55 -7.72
CA PRO A 66 -2.24 -2.70 -9.16
C PRO A 66 -0.99 -2.00 -9.74
N THR A 67 -0.48 -0.93 -9.11
CA THR A 67 0.78 -0.26 -9.51
C THR A 67 2.00 -1.15 -9.28
N ILE A 68 2.10 -1.83 -8.13
CA ILE A 68 3.19 -2.79 -7.83
C ILE A 68 3.12 -3.96 -8.80
N TYR A 69 1.93 -4.51 -9.04
CA TYR A 69 1.72 -5.60 -9.98
C TYR A 69 2.12 -5.20 -11.40
N GLY A 70 1.70 -4.01 -11.85
CA GLY A 70 2.07 -3.47 -13.17
C GLY A 70 3.58 -3.23 -13.31
N ILE A 71 4.25 -2.70 -12.29
CA ILE A 71 5.70 -2.51 -12.28
C ILE A 71 6.44 -3.85 -12.32
N ALA A 72 6.05 -4.80 -11.48
CA ALA A 72 6.75 -6.06 -11.31
C ALA A 72 6.67 -6.95 -12.55
N LEU A 73 5.57 -6.85 -13.32
CA LEU A 73 5.42 -7.60 -14.57
C LEU A 73 5.94 -6.87 -15.82
N LYS A 74 6.28 -5.59 -15.72
CA LYS A 74 6.73 -4.79 -16.86
C LYS A 74 8.10 -5.29 -17.35
N GLY A 75 8.15 -5.76 -18.60
CA GLY A 75 9.40 -6.16 -19.26
C GLY A 75 9.86 -7.61 -19.00
N MET A 76 9.02 -8.45 -18.39
CA MET A 76 9.37 -9.87 -18.14
C MET A 76 9.08 -10.84 -19.29
N GLY A 77 8.36 -10.43 -20.34
CA GLY A 77 8.07 -11.32 -21.48
C GLY A 77 7.41 -12.63 -21.04
N ASP A 78 7.97 -13.77 -21.45
CA ASP A 78 7.47 -15.11 -21.10
C ASP A 78 7.55 -15.44 -19.60
N ASP A 79 8.48 -14.82 -18.86
CA ASP A 79 8.64 -15.01 -17.42
C ASP A 79 7.57 -14.28 -16.59
N ALA A 80 6.72 -13.46 -17.23
CA ALA A 80 5.64 -12.73 -16.55
C ALA A 80 4.69 -13.66 -15.79
N LYS A 81 4.49 -14.90 -16.29
CA LYS A 81 3.63 -15.90 -15.63
C LYS A 81 4.19 -16.35 -14.29
N PHE A 82 5.50 -16.58 -14.21
CA PHE A 82 6.16 -16.97 -12.97
C PHE A 82 6.24 -15.81 -11.97
N GLY A 83 6.51 -14.59 -12.45
CA GLY A 83 6.47 -13.42 -11.56
C GLY A 83 5.06 -13.12 -11.03
N ALA A 84 4.03 -13.29 -11.85
CA ALA A 84 2.63 -13.17 -11.41
C ALA A 84 2.29 -14.21 -10.33
N ALA A 85 2.72 -15.46 -10.51
CA ALA A 85 2.55 -16.51 -9.50
C ALA A 85 3.25 -16.15 -8.17
N GLY A 86 4.48 -15.61 -8.24
CA GLY A 86 5.20 -15.13 -7.05
C GLY A 86 4.49 -13.98 -6.33
N LEU A 87 3.93 -13.02 -7.08
CA LEU A 87 3.14 -11.92 -6.50
C LEU A 87 1.88 -12.43 -5.79
N ILE A 88 1.20 -13.43 -6.36
CA ILE A 88 0.02 -14.05 -5.72
C ILE A 88 0.43 -14.77 -4.43
N MET A 89 1.55 -15.49 -4.43
CA MET A 89 2.07 -16.14 -3.22
C MET A 89 2.42 -15.12 -2.13
N ALA A 90 2.92 -13.93 -2.50
CA ALA A 90 3.20 -12.88 -1.53
C ALA A 90 1.95 -12.33 -0.81
N ILE A 91 0.74 -12.53 -1.38
CA ILE A 91 -0.52 -12.16 -0.72
C ILE A 91 -0.71 -12.95 0.59
N LEU A 92 -0.16 -14.17 0.70
CA LEU A 92 -0.16 -14.94 1.96
C LEU A 92 0.51 -14.20 3.11
N GLY A 93 1.46 -13.29 2.83
CA GLY A 93 2.04 -12.41 3.84
C GLY A 93 1.00 -11.54 4.55
N GLY A 94 -0.10 -11.20 3.86
CA GLY A 94 -1.26 -10.51 4.44
C GLY A 94 -2.02 -11.33 5.49
N SER A 95 -1.78 -12.65 5.59
CA SER A 95 -2.30 -13.48 6.68
C SER A 95 -1.37 -13.52 7.90
N ILE A 96 -0.10 -13.15 7.74
CA ILE A 96 0.91 -13.16 8.81
C ILE A 96 0.91 -11.83 9.58
N LEU A 97 0.68 -10.72 8.87
CA LEU A 97 0.65 -9.38 9.47
C LEU A 97 -0.50 -9.17 10.48
N PRO A 98 -1.74 -9.66 10.27
CA PRO A 98 -2.83 -9.48 11.23
C PRO A 98 -2.62 -10.18 12.58
N PRO A 99 -2.13 -11.44 12.66
CA PRO A 99 -1.72 -12.05 13.92
C PRO A 99 -0.59 -11.30 14.62
N LEU A 100 0.39 -10.80 13.86
CA LEU A 100 1.45 -9.96 14.43
C LEU A 100 0.87 -8.67 15.01
N GLN A 101 -0.01 -8.01 14.27
CA GLN A 101 -0.70 -6.81 14.75
C GLN A 101 -1.55 -7.12 15.98
N ALA A 102 -2.30 -8.22 15.99
CA ALA A 102 -3.09 -8.67 17.13
C ALA A 102 -2.22 -8.93 18.37
N SER A 103 -1.08 -9.59 18.22
CA SER A 103 -0.15 -9.82 19.33
C SER A 103 0.40 -8.52 19.93
N ILE A 104 0.57 -7.47 19.11
CA ILE A 104 1.00 -6.13 19.56
C ILE A 104 -0.16 -5.41 20.29
N ILE A 105 -1.41 -5.60 19.85
CA ILE A 105 -2.61 -5.09 20.53
C ILE A 105 -2.80 -5.79 21.89
N ASP A 106 -2.63 -7.11 21.92
CA ASP A 106 -2.84 -7.97 23.09
C ASP A 106 -1.78 -7.77 24.19
N LEU A 107 -0.64 -7.13 23.87
CA LEU A 107 0.32 -6.63 24.87
C LEU A 107 -0.28 -5.55 25.80
N GLY A 108 -1.49 -5.05 25.50
CA GLY A 108 -2.36 -4.33 26.41
C GLY A 108 -2.05 -2.84 26.54
N THR A 109 -0.85 -2.47 26.98
CA THR A 109 -0.46 -1.05 27.20
C THR A 109 1.04 -0.84 26.99
N ILE A 110 1.41 0.11 26.14
CA ILE A 110 2.76 0.71 26.14
C ILE A 110 2.64 2.06 26.87
N GLY A 111 2.85 2.03 28.18
CA GLY A 111 2.84 3.23 29.02
C GLY A 111 1.42 3.71 29.40
N LYS A 112 1.32 4.28 30.60
CA LYS A 112 0.10 4.61 31.36
C LYS A 112 -1.03 5.39 30.65
N HIS A 113 -0.91 5.84 29.40
CA HIS A 113 -1.93 6.69 28.72
C HIS A 113 -1.93 6.58 27.16
N PHE A 114 -1.36 5.53 26.55
CA PHE A 114 -1.46 5.33 25.09
C PHE A 114 -2.14 4.00 24.77
N PRO A 115 -3.26 3.99 24.03
CA PRO A 115 -3.93 2.75 23.65
C PRO A 115 -3.06 1.95 22.68
N ALA A 116 -2.85 0.66 22.98
CA ALA A 116 -2.07 -0.28 22.18
C ALA A 116 -2.56 -0.39 20.73
N VAL A 117 -3.83 -0.03 20.49
CA VAL A 117 -4.44 0.08 19.16
C VAL A 117 -3.65 1.05 18.26
N ASN A 118 -3.20 2.18 18.80
CA ASN A 118 -2.47 3.19 18.04
C ASN A 118 -0.98 2.86 17.88
N ALA A 119 -0.39 2.16 18.85
CA ALA A 119 0.94 1.58 18.69
C ALA A 119 0.97 0.51 17.58
N SER A 120 -0.12 -0.24 17.41
CA SER A 120 -0.20 -1.29 16.40
C SER A 120 -0.17 -0.76 14.96
N PHE A 121 -0.53 0.50 14.74
CA PHE A 121 -0.40 1.17 13.44
C PHE A 121 1.05 1.49 13.03
N ILE A 122 2.03 1.28 13.92
CA ILE A 122 3.46 1.30 13.56
C ILE A 122 3.79 0.20 12.55
N LEU A 123 3.15 -0.97 12.64
CA LEU A 123 3.40 -2.09 11.73
C LEU A 123 3.03 -1.72 10.27
N PRO A 124 1.82 -1.23 9.96
CA PRO A 124 1.48 -0.65 8.65
C PRO A 124 2.42 0.49 8.21
N LEU A 125 2.86 1.34 9.14
CA LEU A 125 3.78 2.43 8.83
C LEU A 125 5.12 1.91 8.30
N VAL A 126 5.68 0.87 8.93
CA VAL A 126 6.90 0.19 8.45
C VAL A 126 6.66 -0.42 7.07
N CYS A 127 5.50 -1.05 6.83
CA CYS A 127 5.15 -1.57 5.51
C CYS A 127 5.14 -0.45 4.44
N PHE A 128 4.55 0.71 4.73
CA PHE A 128 4.53 1.84 3.80
C PHE A 128 5.92 2.42 3.53
N ILE A 129 6.83 2.39 4.51
CA ILE A 129 8.23 2.78 4.29
C ILE A 129 8.90 1.83 3.29
N VAL A 130 8.72 0.51 3.45
CA VAL A 130 9.27 -0.50 2.53
C VAL A 130 8.71 -0.32 1.12
N VAL A 131 7.40 -0.09 0.98
CA VAL A 131 6.75 0.18 -0.31
C VAL A 131 7.27 1.49 -0.93
N GLY A 132 7.45 2.53 -0.13
CA GLY A 132 8.02 3.81 -0.58
C GLY A 132 9.46 3.64 -1.08
N TRP A 133 10.28 2.86 -0.38
CA TRP A 133 11.62 2.51 -0.81
C TRP A 133 11.62 1.72 -2.12
N TYR A 134 10.74 0.72 -2.26
CA TYR A 134 10.55 -0.01 -3.52
C TYR A 134 10.13 0.92 -4.67
N GLY A 135 9.25 1.89 -4.42
CA GLY A 135 8.87 2.93 -5.38
C GLY A 135 10.06 3.79 -5.82
N THR A 136 10.92 4.22 -4.88
CA THR A 136 12.14 4.99 -5.20
C THR A 136 13.13 4.19 -6.06
N ARG A 137 13.34 2.92 -5.72
CA ARG A 137 14.23 1.99 -6.44
C ARG A 137 13.71 1.75 -7.87
N THR A 138 12.41 1.56 -8.01
CA THR A 138 11.76 1.38 -9.31
C THR A 138 11.86 2.62 -10.18
N TYR A 139 11.60 3.82 -9.64
CA TYR A 139 11.74 5.05 -10.41
C TYR A 139 13.19 5.20 -10.92
N LYS A 140 14.19 4.98 -10.06
CA LYS A 140 15.60 5.04 -10.50
C LYS A 140 15.90 4.04 -11.63
N ARG A 141 15.34 2.83 -11.63
CA ARG A 141 15.52 1.85 -12.71
C ARG A 141 14.75 2.22 -13.99
N GLY A 142 13.54 2.74 -13.88
CA GLY A 142 12.74 3.18 -15.03
C GLY A 142 13.36 4.37 -15.75
N ALA A 143 14.02 5.28 -15.02
CA ALA A 143 14.75 6.41 -15.58
C ALA A 143 16.04 6.01 -16.32
N VAL A 144 16.56 4.79 -16.11
CA VAL A 144 17.76 4.28 -16.79
C VAL A 144 17.41 3.53 -18.08
N HIS A 145 16.20 2.95 -18.18
CA HIS A 145 15.74 2.22 -19.37
C HIS A 145 15.20 3.15 -20.48
N ASP A 146 14.85 4.39 -20.18
CA ASP A 146 14.37 5.38 -21.16
C ASP A 146 15.54 6.08 -21.91
N VAL A 147 16.78 5.87 -21.46
CA VAL A 147 18.01 6.50 -22.01
C VAL A 147 18.80 5.53 -22.91
N ARG A 148 18.26 4.35 -23.19
CA ARG A 148 18.88 3.32 -24.03
C ARG A 148 17.89 2.84 -25.08
#